data_AF-A0A7S2E7Q8-F1
#
_entry.id   AF-A0A7S2E7Q8-F1
#
_cell.length_a   1.000
_cell.length_b   1.000
_cell.length_c   1.000
_cell.angle_alpha   90.00
_cell.angle_beta   90.00
_cell.angle_gamma   90.00
#
_symmetry.space_group_name_H-M   'P 1'
#
loop_
_entity.id
_entity.type
_entity.pdbx_description
1 polymer ?
#
loop_
_entity_poly.entity_id
_entity_poly.type
_entity_poly.pdbx_seq_one_letter_code
_entity_poly.pdbx_strand_id
1 'polypeptide(L)'
;IGRLVVEKITTSVARISENIDKCLYLGNIDAKRDWGHARDYVEGMWMMLQHDTPDDYVLATGETHTVREFVEKAFAVVGTTIKWMGETGTVKEIGVDASDESRVLVRID
;
A
#
# COMPACT_ATOMS: atom_id res chain seq x y z
N ILE A 1 17.95 7.67 -0.37
CA ILE A 1 16.56 8.12 -0.63
C ILE A 1 15.68 6.90 -0.40
N GLY A 2 14.80 6.94 0.60
CA GLY A 2 13.97 5.79 0.99
C GLY A 2 12.82 5.59 0.01
N ARG A 3 12.51 4.32 -0.30
CA ARG A 3 11.38 3.95 -1.16
C ARG A 3 10.05 4.16 -0.41
N LEU A 4 9.05 4.74 -1.06
CA LEU A 4 7.70 4.88 -0.50
C LEU A 4 7.03 3.49 -0.38
N VAL A 5 6.19 3.32 0.65
CA VAL A 5 5.53 2.03 0.92
C VAL A 5 4.63 1.58 -0.24
N VAL A 6 3.90 2.49 -0.87
CA VAL A 6 3.02 2.19 -2.01
C VAL A 6 3.81 1.65 -3.21
N GLU A 7 4.93 2.28 -3.55
CA GLU A 7 5.80 1.88 -4.66
C GLU A 7 6.53 0.56 -4.36
N LYS A 8 6.95 0.38 -3.10
CA LYS A 8 7.53 -0.88 -2.62
C LYS A 8 6.55 -2.04 -2.83
N ILE A 9 5.30 -1.86 -2.39
CA ILE A 9 4.26 -2.90 -2.48
C ILE A 9 3.95 -3.22 -3.95
N THR A 10 3.59 -2.23 -4.77
CA THR A 10 3.18 -2.48 -6.17
C THR A 10 4.28 -3.16 -6.98
N THR A 11 5.53 -2.74 -6.78
CA THR A 11 6.66 -3.35 -7.49
C THR A 11 6.93 -4.77 -7.02
N SER A 12 6.88 -5.04 -5.71
CA SER A 12 7.07 -6.40 -5.20
C SER A 12 5.93 -7.32 -5.63
N VAL A 13 4.67 -6.86 -5.61
CA VAL A 13 3.53 -7.63 -6.10
C VAL A 13 3.70 -8.00 -7.57
N ALA A 14 4.06 -7.04 -8.43
CA ALA A 14 4.33 -7.32 -9.85
C ALA A 14 5.50 -8.31 -10.04
N ARG A 15 6.57 -8.19 -9.25
CA ARG A 15 7.70 -9.14 -9.33
C ARG A 15 7.34 -10.53 -8.82
N ILE A 16 6.47 -10.63 -7.81
CA ILE A 16 5.95 -11.90 -7.29
C ILE A 16 4.99 -12.57 -8.28
N SER A 17 4.15 -11.80 -8.99
CA SER A 17 3.27 -12.36 -10.04
C SER A 17 4.08 -12.95 -11.20
N GLU A 18 5.20 -12.32 -11.54
CA GLU A 18 6.15 -12.82 -12.55
C GLU A 18 7.14 -13.88 -12.00
N ASN A 19 6.93 -14.37 -10.77
CA ASN A 19 7.77 -15.38 -10.10
C ASN A 19 9.25 -14.98 -9.91
N ILE A 20 9.59 -13.70 -10.06
CA ILE A 20 10.95 -13.17 -9.91
C ILE A 20 11.34 -13.14 -8.44
N ASP A 21 10.47 -12.57 -7.61
CA ASP A 21 10.61 -12.58 -6.15
C ASP A 21 9.61 -13.56 -5.53
N LYS A 22 9.89 -14.02 -4.31
CA LYS A 22 9.00 -14.96 -3.60
C LYS A 22 8.17 -14.30 -2.51
N CYS A 23 8.68 -13.24 -1.88
CA CYS A 23 8.08 -12.66 -0.70
C CYS A 23 8.36 -11.15 -0.61
N LEU A 24 7.36 -10.40 -0.16
CA LEU A 24 7.42 -9.00 0.21
C LEU A 24 7.62 -8.89 1.73
N TYR A 25 8.56 -8.06 2.16
CA TYR A 25 8.81 -7.78 3.58
C TYR A 25 8.33 -6.36 3.93
N LEU A 26 7.55 -6.21 5.00
CA LEU A 26 6.97 -4.93 5.43
C LEU A 26 7.11 -4.78 6.95
N GLY A 27 7.18 -3.55 7.44
CA GLY A 27 7.05 -3.29 8.88
C GLY A 27 5.59 -3.29 9.32
N ASN A 28 5.18 -2.27 10.10
CA ASN A 28 3.80 -2.14 10.57
C ASN A 28 2.76 -2.04 9.43
N ILE A 29 1.99 -3.11 9.21
CA ILE A 29 0.94 -3.19 8.19
C ILE A 29 -0.41 -2.63 8.64
N ASP A 30 -0.59 -2.37 9.94
CA ASP A 30 -1.81 -1.75 10.47
C ASP A 30 -1.72 -0.21 10.50
N ALA A 31 -0.59 0.34 10.03
CA ALA A 31 -0.42 1.77 9.82
C ALA A 31 -1.46 2.31 8.83
N LYS A 32 -2.14 3.37 9.25
CA LYS A 32 -3.23 4.03 8.50
C LYS A 32 -2.74 5.29 7.79
N ARG A 33 -3.09 5.48 6.51
CA ARG A 33 -2.72 6.65 5.71
C ARG A 33 -3.86 7.07 4.78
N ASP A 34 -3.94 8.37 4.53
CA ASP A 34 -4.72 8.96 3.44
C ASP A 34 -3.80 9.06 2.21
N TRP A 35 -4.16 8.35 1.14
CA TRP A 35 -3.40 8.32 -0.11
C TRP A 35 -4.27 8.79 -1.28
N GLY A 36 -3.97 9.99 -1.77
CA GLY A 36 -4.55 10.50 -3.01
C GLY A 36 -3.65 10.34 -4.22
N HIS A 37 -4.22 10.59 -5.41
CA HIS A 37 -3.48 10.54 -6.66
C HIS A 37 -2.71 11.86 -6.87
N ALA A 38 -1.41 11.77 -7.13
CA ALA A 38 -0.52 12.94 -7.18
C ALA A 38 -0.96 14.03 -8.19
N ARG A 39 -1.57 13.63 -9.32
CA ARG A 39 -2.08 14.58 -10.33
C ARG A 39 -3.12 15.54 -9.74
N ASP A 40 -4.03 15.03 -8.93
CA ASP A 40 -5.15 15.81 -8.38
C ASP A 40 -4.62 16.82 -7.35
N TYR A 41 -3.53 16.46 -6.66
CA TYR A 41 -2.85 17.34 -5.71
C TYR A 41 -2.10 18.46 -6.43
N VAL A 42 -1.44 18.16 -7.55
CA VAL A 42 -0.78 19.18 -8.38
C VAL A 42 -1.81 20.14 -9.00
N GLU A 43 -2.97 19.63 -9.41
CA GLU A 43 -4.08 20.48 -9.84
C GLU A 43 -4.58 21.38 -8.70
N GLY A 44 -4.74 20.84 -7.48
CA GLY A 44 -5.07 21.63 -6.30
C GLY A 44 -4.05 22.74 -6.02
N MET A 45 -2.75 22.45 -6.12
CA MET A 45 -1.69 23.46 -6.00
C MET A 45 -1.82 24.56 -7.06
N TRP A 46 -2.14 24.20 -8.30
CA TRP A 46 -2.37 25.18 -9.36
C TRP A 46 -3.61 26.04 -9.09
N MET A 47 -4.71 25.45 -8.61
CA MET A 47 -5.94 26.17 -8.26
C MET A 47 -5.73 27.20 -7.15
N MET A 48 -4.92 26.89 -6.14
CA MET A 48 -4.60 27.82 -5.04
C MET A 48 -4.00 29.13 -5.56
N LEU A 49 -3.17 29.07 -6.61
CA LEU A 49 -2.54 30.25 -7.21
C LEU A 49 -3.52 31.13 -7.99
N GLN A 50 -4.74 30.64 -8.26
CA GLN A 50 -5.75 31.39 -9.01
C GLN A 50 -6.64 32.24 -8.09
N HIS A 51 -6.50 32.13 -6.76
CA HIS A 51 -7.26 32.93 -5.81
C HIS A 51 -6.69 34.36 -5.68
N ASP A 52 -7.56 35.38 -5.59
CA ASP A 52 -7.15 36.78 -5.46
C ASP A 52 -6.42 37.08 -4.14
N THR A 53 -6.73 36.33 -3.08
CA THR A 53 -6.13 36.46 -1.75
C THR A 53 -5.40 35.16 -1.39
N PRO A 54 -4.12 35.22 -1.00
CA PRO A 54 -3.37 34.05 -0.59
C PRO A 54 -3.94 33.48 0.72
N ASP A 55 -3.99 32.15 0.82
CA ASP A 55 -4.46 31.43 2.00
C ASP A 55 -3.82 30.03 2.09
N ASP A 56 -3.99 29.37 3.23
CA ASP A 56 -3.48 28.03 3.51
C ASP A 56 -4.57 26.97 3.29
N TYR A 57 -4.21 25.88 2.60
CA TYR A 57 -5.15 24.81 2.24
C TYR A 57 -4.63 23.44 2.65
N VAL A 58 -5.55 22.59 3.14
CA VAL A 58 -5.28 21.17 3.37
C VAL A 58 -5.83 20.37 2.18
N LEU A 59 -4.94 19.69 1.45
CA LEU A 59 -5.31 18.73 0.41
C LEU A 59 -5.20 17.30 0.94
N ALA A 60 -6.34 16.62 1.01
CA ALA A 60 -6.48 15.25 1.48
C ALA A 60 -7.69 14.60 0.80
N THR A 61 -7.73 13.27 0.70
CA THR A 61 -8.95 12.59 0.24
C THR A 61 -10.01 12.57 1.34
N GLY A 62 -9.60 12.63 2.60
CA GLY A 62 -10.46 12.44 3.77
C GLY A 62 -10.73 10.97 4.08
N GLU A 63 -10.22 10.05 3.26
CA GLU A 63 -10.36 8.60 3.42
C GLU A 63 -9.03 7.99 3.87
N THR A 64 -9.10 7.03 4.79
CA THR A 64 -7.91 6.44 5.39
C THR A 64 -7.94 4.93 5.25
N HIS A 65 -6.83 4.37 4.76
CA HIS A 65 -6.65 2.95 4.51
C HIS A 65 -5.42 2.42 5.25
N THR A 66 -5.44 1.14 5.61
CA THR A 66 -4.26 0.49 6.21
C THR A 66 -3.29 0.04 5.12
N VAL A 67 -2.00 -0.12 5.49
CA VAL A 67 -1.03 -0.78 4.61
C VAL A 67 -1.49 -2.21 4.25
N ARG A 68 -2.10 -2.92 5.20
CA ARG A 68 -2.72 -4.23 5.02
C ARG A 68 -3.75 -4.23 3.89
N GLU A 69 -4.71 -3.29 3.93
CA GLU A 69 -5.73 -3.17 2.89
C GLU A 69 -5.09 -2.86 1.52
N PHE A 70 -4.07 -2.01 1.51
CA PHE A 70 -3.35 -1.69 0.27
C PHE A 70 -2.65 -2.93 -0.32
N VAL A 71 -2.03 -3.76 0.52
CA VAL A 71 -1.43 -5.04 0.11
C VAL A 71 -2.49 -5.98 -0.47
N GLU A 72 -3.61 -6.16 0.23
CA GLU A 72 -4.72 -7.01 -0.22
C GLU A 72 -5.24 -6.56 -1.60
N LYS A 73 -5.49 -5.26 -1.76
CA LYS A 73 -5.92 -4.67 -3.04
C LYS A 73 -4.88 -4.84 -4.14
N ALA A 74 -3.60 -4.64 -3.83
CA ALA A 74 -2.52 -4.79 -4.80
C ALA A 74 -2.41 -6.25 -5.32
N PHE A 75 -2.47 -7.24 -4.43
CA PHE A 75 -2.48 -8.65 -4.86
C PHE A 75 -3.75 -9.03 -5.62
N ALA A 76 -4.91 -8.48 -5.25
CA ALA A 76 -6.15 -8.72 -5.97
C ALA A 76 -6.08 -8.26 -7.44
N VAL A 77 -5.35 -7.18 -7.74
CA VAL A 77 -5.13 -6.70 -9.12
C VAL A 77 -4.40 -7.73 -9.99
N VAL A 78 -3.52 -8.55 -9.41
CA VAL A 78 -2.82 -9.64 -10.12
C VAL A 78 -3.51 -11.01 -9.95
N GLY A 79 -4.76 -11.02 -9.48
CA GLY A 79 -5.56 -12.24 -9.34
C GLY A 79 -5.14 -13.14 -8.17
N THR A 80 -4.45 -12.61 -7.16
CA THR A 80 -4.06 -13.34 -5.96
C THR A 80 -4.80 -12.81 -4.73
N THR A 81 -5.40 -13.70 -3.95
CA THR A 81 -6.06 -13.33 -2.69
C THR A 81 -5.12 -13.64 -1.53
N ILE A 82 -4.89 -12.66 -0.65
CA ILE A 82 -4.08 -12.84 0.55
C ILE A 82 -4.94 -13.45 1.67
N LYS A 83 -4.39 -14.46 2.34
CA LYS A 83 -4.88 -14.98 3.62
C LYS A 83 -3.85 -14.66 4.70
N TRP A 84 -4.27 -13.98 5.76
CA TRP A 84 -3.41 -13.69 6.92
C TRP A 84 -3.42 -14.86 7.89
N MET A 85 -2.23 -15.25 8.37
CA MET A 85 -2.03 -16.34 9.33
C MET A 85 -1.04 -15.92 10.40
N GLY A 86 -1.21 -16.44 11.62
CA GLY A 86 -0.38 -16.12 12.77
C GLY A 86 -1.07 -15.18 13.77
N GLU A 87 -0.28 -14.66 14.71
CA GLU A 87 -0.77 -13.77 15.76
C GLU A 87 -0.87 -12.33 15.24
N THR A 88 -2.10 -11.85 15.05
CA THR A 88 -2.41 -10.54 14.46
C THR A 88 -1.69 -9.40 15.17
N GLY A 89 -1.09 -8.49 14.38
CA GLY A 89 -0.39 -7.31 14.91
C GLY A 89 1.01 -7.59 15.44
N THR A 90 1.56 -8.78 15.17
CA THR A 90 2.93 -9.17 15.54
C THR A 90 3.76 -9.55 14.32
N VAL A 91 5.08 -9.60 14.48
CA VAL A 91 6.03 -10.08 13.44
C VAL A 91 5.83 -11.56 13.07
N LYS A 92 5.02 -12.31 13.82
CA LYS A 92 4.67 -13.70 13.51
C LYS A 92 3.51 -13.80 12.51
N GLU A 93 2.79 -12.72 12.28
CA GLU A 93 1.76 -12.67 11.26
C GLU A 93 2.38 -12.63 9.86
N ILE A 94 1.85 -13.45 8.96
CA ILE A 94 2.29 -13.58 7.57
C ILE A 94 1.08 -13.55 6.64
N GLY A 95 1.29 -13.07 5.41
CA GLY A 95 0.33 -13.15 4.32
C GLY A 95 0.69 -14.29 3.38
N VAL A 96 -0.19 -15.26 3.21
CA VAL A 96 -0.04 -16.39 2.29
C VAL A 96 -1.03 -16.31 1.14
N ASP A 97 -0.76 -17.05 0.07
CA ASP A 97 -1.72 -17.24 -1.02
C ASP A 97 -2.93 -18.03 -0.50
N ALA A 98 -4.14 -17.50 -0.67
CA ALA A 98 -5.34 -18.19 -0.23
C ALA A 98 -5.59 -19.52 -0.99
N SER A 99 -4.99 -19.69 -2.17
CA SER A 99 -5.06 -20.93 -2.95
C SER A 99 -3.99 -21.96 -2.57
N ASP A 100 -2.90 -21.52 -1.95
CA ASP A 100 -1.78 -22.35 -1.49
C ASP A 100 -1.10 -21.73 -0.26
N GLU A 101 -1.49 -22.19 0.93
CA GLU A 101 -0.96 -21.66 2.19
C GLU A 101 0.54 -21.90 2.38
N SER A 102 1.17 -22.79 1.60
CA SER A 102 2.62 -22.99 1.64
C SER A 102 3.38 -21.84 0.96
N ARG A 103 2.69 -21.07 0.10
CA ARG A 103 3.24 -19.92 -0.61
C ARG A 103 3.11 -18.66 0.23
N VAL A 104 4.16 -18.36 1.00
CA VAL A 104 4.25 -17.11 1.78
C VAL A 104 4.58 -15.94 0.86
N LEU A 105 3.67 -14.98 0.77
CA LEU A 105 3.76 -13.81 -0.10
C LEU A 105 4.21 -12.55 0.65
N VAL A 106 3.87 -12.45 1.93
CA VAL A 106 4.16 -11.28 2.77
C VAL A 106 4.67 -11.71 4.14
N ARG A 107 5.76 -11.08 4.61
CA ARG A 107 6.30 -11.23 5.95
C ARG A 107 6.40 -9.86 6.63
N ILE A 108 6.18 -9.85 7.94
CA ILE A 108 6.28 -8.67 8.79
C ILE A 108 7.67 -8.66 9.46
N ASP A 109 8.40 -7.56 9.31
CA ASP A 109 9.70 -7.27 9.92
C ASP A 109 9.56 -6.50 11.24
#